data_AF-A0A944YR34-F1
#
_entry.id   AF-A0A944YR34-F1
#
_cell.length_a   1.000
_cell.length_b   1.000
_cell.length_c   1.000
_cell.angle_alpha   90.00
_cell.angle_beta   90.00
_cell.angle_gamma   90.00
#
_symmetry.space_group_name_H-M   'P 1'
#
loop_
_entity.id
_entity.type
_entity.pdbx_description
1 polymer ?
#
loop_
_entity_poly.entity_id
_entity_poly.type
_entity_poly.pdbx_seq_one_letter_code
_entity_poly.pdbx_strand_id
1 'polypeptide(L)' 'MPWQGYNFEDAIIISSKLVEDDSFTSIHIKEYSTDVRETKLGPEQTTDDIPNVSSVKLKDLDVD' A
#
# COMPACT_ATOMS: atom_id res chain seq x y z
N MET A 1 -21.77 0.76 -30.07
CA MET A 1 -22.97 -0.08 -29.85
C MET A 1 -23.22 -0.18 -28.36
N PRO A 2 -24.48 -0.15 -27.88
CA PRO A 2 -24.83 -0.53 -26.52
C PRO A 2 -24.55 -2.02 -26.28
N TRP A 3 -23.98 -2.38 -25.14
CA TRP A 3 -23.63 -3.77 -24.80
C TRP A 3 -24.29 -4.19 -23.49
N GLN A 4 -25.49 -4.78 -23.57
CA GLN A 4 -26.26 -5.30 -22.42
C GLN A 4 -26.37 -4.32 -21.23
N GLY A 5 -26.29 -3.01 -21.49
CA GLY A 5 -26.32 -1.97 -20.45
C GLY A 5 -24.98 -1.70 -19.75
N TYR A 6 -23.91 -2.46 -20.04
CA TYR A 6 -22.61 -2.29 -19.37
C TYR A 6 -21.86 -1.01 -19.77
N ASN A 7 -22.19 -0.41 -20.91
CA ASN A 7 -21.69 0.89 -21.34
C ASN A 7 -22.78 1.97 -21.33
N PHE A 8 -23.69 1.91 -20.36
CA PHE A 8 -24.73 2.92 -20.17
C PHE A 8 -24.11 4.22 -19.63
N GLU A 9 -24.60 5.37 -20.12
CA GLU A 9 -24.07 6.70 -19.81
C GLU A 9 -22.55 6.79 -20.02
N ASP A 10 -21.78 7.00 -18.95
CA ASP A 10 -20.33 7.21 -19.00
C ASP A 10 -19.52 5.93 -18.67
N ALA A 11 -20.20 4.78 -18.56
CA ALA A 11 -19.54 3.52 -18.27
C ALA A 11 -18.71 3.03 -19.47
N ILE A 12 -17.48 2.58 -19.19
CA ILE A 12 -16.57 2.01 -20.19
C ILE A 12 -16.43 0.51 -19.93
N ILE A 13 -16.67 -0.28 -20.98
CA ILE A 13 -16.32 -1.70 -21.00
C ILE A 13 -14.95 -1.88 -21.64
N ILE A 14 -14.13 -2.75 -21.07
CA ILE A 14 -12.79 -3.07 -21.56
C ILE A 14 -12.64 -4.58 -21.73
N SER A 15 -11.77 -4.99 -22.65
CA SER A 15 -11.46 -6.41 -22.86
C SER A 15 -10.49 -6.91 -21.79
N SER A 16 -10.66 -8.16 -21.33
CA SER A 16 -9.71 -8.82 -20.41
C SER A 16 -8.29 -8.89 -20.97
N LYS A 17 -8.15 -8.88 -22.30
CA LYS A 17 -6.84 -8.85 -22.98
C LYS A 17 -5.97 -7.69 -22.54
N LEU A 18 -6.57 -6.54 -22.20
CA LEU A 18 -5.80 -5.38 -21.72
C LEU A 18 -5.09 -5.63 -20.39
N VAL A 19 -5.60 -6.56 -19.59
CA VAL A 19 -4.94 -7.05 -18.36
C VAL A 19 -3.88 -8.08 -18.71
N GLU A 20 -4.18 -9.01 -19.62
CA GLU A 20 -3.22 -10.03 -20.09
C GLU A 20 -1.98 -9.41 -20.75
N ASP A 21 -2.16 -8.28 -21.43
CA ASP A 21 -1.11 -7.55 -22.16
C ASP A 21 -0.47 -6.41 -21.33
N ASP A 22 -0.81 -6.26 -20.04
CA ASP A 22 -0.31 -5.18 -19.15
C ASP A 22 -0.46 -3.75 -19.72
N SER A 23 -1.45 -3.52 -20.59
CA SER A 23 -1.56 -2.30 -21.41
C SER A 23 -1.83 -1.02 -20.61
N PHE A 24 -2.44 -1.14 -19.44
CA PHE A 24 -2.73 -0.02 -18.52
C PHE A 24 -2.15 -0.24 -17.12
N THR A 25 -1.06 -1.00 -17.02
CA THR A 25 -0.33 -1.23 -15.76
C THR A 25 0.58 -0.03 -15.46
N SER A 26 0.57 0.45 -14.21
CA SER A 26 1.41 1.58 -13.78
C SER A 26 2.04 1.32 -12.41
N ILE A 27 3.26 1.83 -12.22
CA ILE A 27 4.01 1.73 -10.96
C ILE A 27 3.96 3.08 -10.27
N HIS A 28 3.55 3.09 -9.00
CA HIS A 28 3.48 4.28 -8.15
C HIS A 28 4.41 4.10 -6.96
N ILE A 29 5.31 5.07 -6.75
CA ILE A 29 6.23 5.09 -5.60
C ILE A 29 5.73 6.13 -4.61
N LYS A 30 5.67 5.77 -3.33
CA LYS A 30 5.33 6.67 -2.22
C LYS A 30 6.46 6.65 -1.21
N GLU A 31 6.78 7.82 -0.67
CA GLU A 31 7.79 7.98 0.37
C GLU A 31 7.09 8.19 1.72
N TYR A 32 7.54 7.47 2.72
CA TYR A 32 7.11 7.60 4.12
C TYR A 32 8.36 7.83 4.96
N SER A 33 8.38 8.92 5.71
CA SER A 33 9.48 9.25 6.62
C SER A 33 8.97 9.40 8.05
N THR A 34 9.81 9.03 9.01
CA THR A 34 9.58 9.22 10.45
C THR A 34 10.89 9.65 11.10
N ASP A 35 10.82 10.54 12.08
CA ASP A 35 11.99 11.01 12.82
C ASP A 35 12.04 10.32 14.19
N VAL A 36 13.24 10.04 14.68
CA VAL A 36 13.48 9.64 16.07
C VAL A 36 14.01 10.86 16.83
N ARG A 37 13.34 11.27 17.91
CA ARG A 37 13.61 12.53 18.59
C ARG A 37 14.14 12.36 20.00
N GLU A 38 14.97 13.31 20.41
CA GLU A 38 15.33 13.51 21.80
C GLU A 38 14.21 14.23 22.54
N THR A 39 13.73 13.63 23.62
CA THR A 39 12.70 14.25 24.47
C THR A 39 13.23 14.48 25.88
N LYS A 40 12.53 15.31 26.65
CA LYS A 40 12.87 15.53 28.08
C LYS A 40 12.78 14.26 28.93
N LEU A 41 12.00 13.28 28.49
CA LEU A 41 11.79 12.01 29.18
C LEU A 41 12.75 10.91 28.70
N GLY A 42 13.59 11.23 27.71
CA GLY A 42 14.55 10.31 27.10
C GLY A 42 14.47 10.33 25.57
N PRO A 43 15.45 9.73 24.90
CA PRO A 43 15.43 9.52 23.45
C PRO A 43 14.33 8.53 23.05
N GLU A 44 13.66 8.81 21.94
CA GLU A 44 12.91 7.79 21.21
C GLU A 44 13.87 6.74 20.61
N GLN A 45 13.36 5.53 20.34
CA GLN A 45 14.15 4.43 19.81
C GLN A 45 13.40 3.74 18.67
N THR A 46 14.12 3.41 17.60
CA THR A 46 13.64 2.47 16.59
C THR A 46 13.81 1.05 17.14
N THR A 47 12.72 0.31 17.27
CA THR A 47 12.73 -1.05 17.82
C THR A 47 11.54 -1.86 17.31
N ASP A 48 11.73 -3.18 17.23
CA ASP A 48 10.68 -4.17 16.98
C ASP A 48 9.95 -4.60 18.27
N ASP A 49 10.46 -4.24 19.47
CA ASP A 49 9.82 -4.50 20.77
C ASP A 49 8.66 -3.52 21.04
N ILE A 50 7.56 -3.70 20.29
CA ILE A 50 6.40 -2.82 20.36
C ILE A 50 5.39 -3.35 21.39
N PRO A 51 5.07 -2.59 22.46
CA PRO A 51 4.19 -3.05 23.53
C PRO A 51 2.77 -3.29 23.02
N ASN A 52 2.13 -4.35 23.53
CA ASN A 52 0.76 -4.76 23.17
C ASN A 52 0.56 -5.15 21.70
N VAL A 53 1.63 -5.43 20.95
CA VAL A 53 1.56 -5.91 19.57
C VAL A 53 1.91 -7.40 19.52
N SER A 54 1.12 -8.19 18.78
CA SER A 54 1.41 -9.61 18.60
C SER A 54 2.57 -9.81 17.62
N SER A 55 3.37 -10.85 17.83
CA SER A 55 4.49 -11.22 16.95
C SER A 55 4.10 -11.37 15.47
N VAL A 56 2.88 -11.85 15.21
CA VAL A 56 2.34 -11.97 13.84
C VAL A 56 2.28 -10.62 13.10
N LYS A 57 2.07 -9.51 13.82
CA LYS A 57 2.05 -8.17 13.22
C LYS A 57 3.44 -7.57 13.03
N LEU A 58 4.45 -8.10 13.74
CA LEU A 58 5.83 -7.65 13.68
C LEU A 58 6.67 -8.46 12.69
N LYS A 59 6.10 -9.48 12.05
CA LYS A 59 6.78 -10.42 11.14
C LYS A 59 7.51 -9.77 9.96
N ASP A 60 7.12 -8.55 9.59
CA ASP A 60 7.66 -7.80 8.45
C ASP A 60 8.65 -6.71 8.90
N LEU A 61 8.95 -6.63 10.21
CA LEU A 61 10.02 -5.80 10.76
C LEU A 61 11.31 -6.62 10.82
N ASP A 62 12.45 -5.99 10.50
CA ASP A 62 13.75 -6.60 10.69
C ASP A 62 14.12 -6.65 12.18
N VAL A 63 14.94 -7.62 12.56
CA VAL A 63 15.44 -7.76 13.94
C VAL A 63 16.76 -6.99 14.02
N ASP A 64 16.69 -5.73 14.45
CA ASP A 64 17.85 -4.87 14.72
C ASP A 64 18.57 -5.26 16.04
#